data_AF-A0A9P5RJ03-F1
#
_entry.id   AF-A0A9P5RJ03-F1
#
_cell.length_a   1.000
_cell.length_b   1.000
_cell.length_c   1.000
_cell.angle_alpha   90.00
_cell.angle_beta   90.00
_cell.angle_gamma   90.00
#
_symmetry.space_group_name_H-M   'P 1'
#
loop_
_entity.id
_entity.type
_entity.pdbx_description
1 polymer ?
#
loop_
_entity_poly.entity_id
_entity_poly.type
_entity_poly.pdbx_seq_one_letter_code
_entity_poly.pdbx_strand_id
1 'polypeptide(L)'
;MTESEPLAGAGEDVLSEVPPKPEDLKASKRAGKFYRHTFAVHTQIAPSPLSKEAPPESYRGFVNLGMLLLFGNNVRLIIENYQKYGILISLPGSKISKEDWILTGLAHLLVPLNVILSYQLERWAMKTAIGHRKRLAELSSLASSSPSTHRRTNAHAHGHDDKDPKQVLKDLNKAEASIRRTQKIFGWLHALNVLTILAWPSYMSYYKIFHPFMSITCLMNGSIQFLKMASYSLTNQDLRAGYIHDLPAEKFQHTMRVHDAASNTFVSHQEVYEYEVNYPDNVTFKDMAYFWFAPTLCYQPSYPRSTVFRKSFFLKRVLEAFTCLGMMYFLIEQYATPTLQNSVRAVDQLAFGTMLERILKLSTTSVLIWLLMFYTFFHATFNALAEMLYFGDRAFYLAWWNAGSVGRYWALWNRPVYIFFKRHIYLPMVTSGASPHLASFVIFTFSAIMHEILIGFPTHLIYGYAFAGMFFQIPLIALTRPLEKWRGTGTGLGNMIFWVSFTILGQPACALLYYYHWTKRHIDDGALIAVSNRSSLPSSA
;
A
#
# COMPACT_ATOMS: atom_id res chain seq x y z
N MET A 1 1.28 27.55 -38.51
CA MET A 1 1.91 27.79 -37.20
C MET A 1 0.81 28.16 -36.23
N THR A 2 0.29 27.17 -35.54
CA THR A 2 -0.68 27.32 -34.45
C THR A 2 -0.14 26.45 -33.34
N GLU A 3 0.49 27.11 -32.37
CA GLU A 3 1.02 26.49 -31.16
C GLU A 3 -0.14 25.84 -30.42
N SER A 4 -0.12 24.51 -30.33
CA SER A 4 -0.94 23.76 -29.39
C SER A 4 -0.34 23.99 -28.00
N GLU A 5 -1.08 24.67 -27.13
CA GLU A 5 -0.76 24.75 -25.70
C GLU A 5 -0.51 23.35 -25.13
N PRO A 6 0.53 23.15 -24.32
CA PRO A 6 0.74 21.89 -23.63
C PRO A 6 -0.36 21.73 -22.57
N LEU A 7 -1.06 20.58 -22.59
CA LEU A 7 -1.95 20.10 -21.53
C LEU A 7 -1.18 19.96 -20.21
N ALA A 8 -0.95 21.09 -19.54
CA ALA A 8 -0.61 21.16 -18.13
C ALA A 8 -1.89 20.91 -17.33
N GLY A 9 -1.94 19.80 -16.58
CA GLY A 9 -3.01 19.60 -15.60
C GLY A 9 -3.42 18.17 -15.27
N ALA A 10 -3.02 17.15 -16.03
CA ALA A 10 -3.53 15.78 -15.79
C ALA A 10 -2.86 15.00 -14.63
N GLY A 11 -2.09 15.66 -13.75
CA GLY A 11 -1.34 14.99 -12.68
C GLY A 11 -1.17 15.74 -11.35
N GLU A 12 -1.60 17.00 -11.25
CA GLU A 12 -1.39 17.81 -10.03
C GLU A 12 -2.56 17.81 -9.04
N ASP A 13 -3.76 17.41 -9.47
CA ASP A 13 -4.93 17.23 -8.59
C ASP A 13 -4.85 15.91 -7.84
N VAL A 14 -3.79 15.79 -7.04
CA VAL A 14 -3.76 14.94 -5.87
C VAL A 14 -4.87 15.44 -4.94
N LEU A 15 -6.07 14.90 -5.14
CA LEU A 15 -6.78 14.22 -4.07
C LEU A 15 -6.76 15.00 -2.73
N SER A 16 -7.25 16.25 -2.74
CA SER A 16 -7.47 17.17 -1.60
C SER A 16 -6.63 16.95 -0.33
N GLU A 17 -5.62 17.78 -0.11
CA GLU A 17 -4.94 17.83 1.20
C GLU A 17 -5.75 18.54 2.29
N VAL A 18 -6.86 19.19 1.89
CA VAL A 18 -7.72 19.97 2.76
C VAL A 18 -8.91 19.11 3.24
N PRO A 19 -9.21 19.09 4.55
CA PRO A 19 -10.39 18.45 5.12
C PRO A 19 -11.69 18.95 4.45
N PRO A 20 -12.62 18.07 3.98
CA PRO A 20 -13.93 18.52 3.55
C PRO A 20 -14.69 19.23 4.68
N LYS A 21 -15.43 20.29 4.32
CA LYS A 21 -16.24 21.05 5.29
C LYS A 21 -17.34 20.16 5.89
N PRO A 22 -17.80 20.43 7.13
CA PRO A 22 -18.92 19.72 7.71
C PRO A 22 -20.22 19.81 6.88
N GLU A 23 -20.44 20.91 6.17
CA GLU A 23 -21.62 21.17 5.34
C GLU A 23 -21.65 20.28 4.09
N ASP A 24 -20.49 20.13 3.47
CA ASP A 24 -20.19 19.27 2.33
C ASP A 24 -20.46 17.79 2.65
N LEU A 25 -20.03 17.33 3.83
CA LEU A 25 -20.33 15.99 4.34
C LEU A 25 -21.82 15.79 4.63
N LYS A 26 -22.50 16.81 5.16
CA LYS A 26 -23.96 16.79 5.39
C LYS A 26 -24.73 16.74 4.06
N ALA A 27 -24.28 17.46 3.03
CA ALA A 27 -24.90 17.43 1.70
C ALA A 27 -24.77 16.04 1.04
N SER A 28 -23.62 15.37 1.16
CA SER A 28 -23.44 13.99 0.69
C SER A 28 -24.35 13.00 1.42
N LYS A 29 -24.51 13.15 2.74
CA LYS A 29 -25.45 12.34 3.54
C LYS A 29 -26.90 12.58 3.14
N ARG A 30 -27.30 13.84 2.92
CA ARG A 30 -28.66 14.20 2.46
C ARG A 30 -28.98 13.64 1.07
N ALA A 31 -27.98 13.51 0.20
CA ALA A 31 -28.14 12.91 -1.13
C ALA A 31 -28.22 11.37 -1.12
N GLY A 32 -28.14 10.70 0.05
CA GLY A 32 -28.20 9.24 0.14
C GLY A 32 -27.04 8.50 -0.53
N LYS A 33 -25.95 9.21 -0.89
CA LYS A 33 -24.77 8.62 -1.54
C LYS A 33 -23.88 7.98 -0.48
N PHE A 34 -24.12 6.70 -0.19
CA PHE A 34 -23.21 5.88 0.60
C PHE A 34 -21.91 5.66 -0.17
N TYR A 35 -20.79 5.77 0.54
CA TYR A 35 -19.48 5.54 -0.04
C TYR A 35 -19.34 4.11 -0.57
N ARG A 36 -18.65 3.97 -1.71
CA ARG A 36 -18.34 2.67 -2.31
C ARG A 36 -16.88 2.58 -2.66
N HIS A 37 -16.31 1.41 -2.40
CA HIS A 37 -15.00 1.00 -2.82
C HIS A 37 -14.91 0.71 -4.31
N THR A 38 -15.93 0.95 -5.15
CA THR A 38 -15.91 0.59 -6.60
C THR A 38 -15.36 1.67 -7.53
N PHE A 39 -14.99 2.84 -7.03
CA PHE A 39 -14.49 3.91 -7.90
C PHE A 39 -13.17 3.52 -8.58
N ALA A 40 -13.04 3.91 -9.85
CA ALA A 40 -11.85 3.64 -10.64
C ALA A 40 -10.71 4.56 -10.21
N VAL A 41 -9.61 3.94 -9.82
CA VAL A 41 -8.30 4.54 -9.56
C VAL A 41 -7.46 4.57 -10.83
N HIS A 42 -7.49 3.48 -11.60
CA HIS A 42 -6.73 3.33 -12.83
C HIS A 42 -7.68 3.53 -14.00
N THR A 43 -7.62 4.70 -14.62
CA THR A 43 -8.53 5.12 -15.71
C THR A 43 -7.82 5.30 -17.05
N GLN A 44 -6.52 5.59 -17.02
CA GLN A 44 -5.74 5.89 -18.22
C GLN A 44 -4.37 5.20 -18.20
N ILE A 45 -3.79 5.07 -19.39
CA ILE A 45 -2.40 4.63 -19.56
C ILE A 45 -1.49 5.80 -19.21
N ALA A 46 -0.56 5.59 -18.29
CA ALA A 46 0.36 6.62 -17.84
C ALA A 46 1.78 6.05 -17.67
N PRO A 47 2.84 6.67 -18.20
CA PRO A 47 4.20 6.22 -17.96
C PRO A 47 4.66 6.57 -16.53
N SER A 48 5.63 5.83 -15.99
CA SER A 48 6.31 6.25 -14.75
C SER A 48 7.14 7.53 -14.98
N PRO A 49 7.18 8.49 -14.04
CA PRO A 49 7.86 9.78 -14.23
C PRO A 49 9.35 9.71 -14.62
N LEU A 50 10.11 8.69 -14.17
CA LEU A 50 11.52 8.53 -14.57
C LEU A 50 11.71 7.76 -15.89
N SER A 51 10.63 7.34 -16.55
CA SER A 51 10.69 6.72 -17.87
C SER A 51 10.87 7.78 -18.95
N LYS A 52 11.58 7.44 -20.02
CA LYS A 52 11.80 8.35 -21.17
C LYS A 52 10.51 8.85 -21.84
N GLU A 53 9.43 8.10 -21.68
CA GLU A 53 8.10 8.39 -22.26
C GLU A 53 7.28 9.38 -21.41
N ALA A 54 7.73 9.69 -20.19
CA ALA A 54 7.03 10.61 -19.32
C ALA A 54 7.26 12.08 -19.74
N PRO A 55 6.31 12.97 -19.42
CA PRO A 55 6.51 14.41 -19.55
C PRO A 55 7.78 14.88 -18.81
N PRO A 56 8.43 15.96 -19.26
CA PRO A 56 9.61 16.49 -18.58
C PRO A 56 9.32 16.86 -17.13
N GLU A 57 10.11 16.31 -16.20
CA GLU A 57 10.01 16.58 -14.77
C GLU A 57 11.12 17.51 -14.28
N SER A 58 10.84 18.28 -13.23
CA SER A 58 11.86 19.08 -12.54
C SER A 58 12.71 18.20 -11.62
N TYR A 59 14.04 18.31 -11.66
CA TYR A 59 14.95 17.56 -10.78
C TYR A 59 15.55 18.40 -9.64
N ARG A 60 15.00 19.60 -9.38
CA ARG A 60 15.49 20.52 -8.34
C ARG A 60 15.60 19.87 -6.96
N GLY A 61 14.65 19.02 -6.59
CA GLY A 61 14.70 18.27 -5.34
C GLY A 61 15.95 17.39 -5.19
N PHE A 62 16.37 16.70 -6.25
CA PHE A 62 17.62 15.93 -6.23
C PHE A 62 18.86 16.82 -6.22
N VAL A 63 18.81 18.00 -6.83
CA VAL A 63 19.90 18.99 -6.74
C VAL A 63 20.06 19.49 -5.30
N ASN A 64 18.95 19.79 -4.60
CA ASN A 64 18.97 20.15 -3.18
C ASN A 64 19.58 19.05 -2.32
N LEU A 65 19.20 17.79 -2.57
CA LEU A 65 19.81 16.63 -1.92
C LEU A 65 21.31 16.55 -2.23
N GLY A 66 21.70 16.70 -3.50
CA GLY A 66 23.11 16.68 -3.91
C GLY A 66 23.94 17.74 -3.20
N MET A 67 23.43 18.97 -3.10
CA MET A 67 24.07 20.03 -2.33
C MET A 67 24.21 19.66 -0.85
N LEU A 68 23.15 19.13 -0.23
CA LEU A 68 23.20 18.65 1.16
C LEU A 68 24.28 17.58 1.37
N LEU A 69 24.40 16.63 0.45
CA LEU A 69 25.42 15.58 0.51
C LEU A 69 26.85 16.10 0.27
N LEU A 70 27.01 17.13 -0.56
CA LEU A 70 28.30 17.80 -0.76
C LEU A 70 28.76 18.58 0.47
N PHE A 71 27.85 19.22 1.20
CA PHE A 71 28.18 19.82 2.50
C PHE A 71 28.52 18.77 3.57
N GLY A 72 27.99 17.56 3.45
CA GLY A 72 28.30 16.42 4.32
C GLY A 72 29.45 15.53 3.86
N ASN A 73 30.27 15.94 2.88
CA ASN A 73 31.00 14.98 2.07
C ASN A 73 32.02 14.12 2.85
N ASN A 74 31.79 12.81 2.73
CA ASN A 74 32.54 11.68 3.26
C ASN A 74 33.34 10.94 2.17
N VAL A 75 33.63 11.54 1.00
CA VAL A 75 34.51 10.94 -0.03
C VAL A 75 35.84 10.48 0.57
N ARG A 76 36.35 11.22 1.56
CA ARG A 76 37.50 10.82 2.37
C ARG A 76 37.29 9.49 3.08
N LEU A 77 36.14 9.27 3.73
CA LEU A 77 35.80 8.00 4.38
C LEU A 77 35.58 6.86 3.39
N ILE A 78 35.11 7.15 2.17
CA ILE A 78 34.99 6.15 1.12
C ILE A 78 36.38 5.60 0.75
N ILE A 79 37.34 6.52 0.53
CA ILE A 79 38.73 6.16 0.22
C ILE A 79 39.40 5.49 1.43
N GLU A 80 39.24 6.04 2.64
CA GLU A 80 39.84 5.49 3.86
C GLU A 80 39.27 4.10 4.21
N ASN A 81 37.97 3.85 4.03
CA ASN A 81 37.40 2.52 4.24
C ASN A 81 37.88 1.52 3.18
N TYR A 82 37.98 1.93 1.91
CA TYR A 82 38.57 1.08 0.87
C TYR A 82 40.02 0.72 1.19
N GLN A 83 40.84 1.71 1.60
CA GLN A 83 42.24 1.50 1.98
C GLN A 83 42.38 0.62 3.24
N LYS A 84 41.46 0.75 4.21
CA LYS A 84 41.54 0.06 5.50
C LYS A 84 40.99 -1.37 5.47
N TYR A 85 39.92 -1.61 4.71
CA TYR A 85 39.18 -2.87 4.74
C TYR A 85 39.29 -3.68 3.44
N GLY A 86 39.87 -3.12 2.37
CA GLY A 86 39.90 -3.76 1.05
C GLY A 86 38.49 -3.96 0.48
N ILE A 87 38.33 -4.88 -0.48
CA ILE A 87 37.02 -5.24 -1.06
C ILE A 87 36.36 -6.29 -0.16
N LEU A 88 35.35 -5.89 0.61
CA LEU A 88 34.54 -6.79 1.43
C LEU A 88 33.31 -7.24 0.61
N ILE A 89 33.45 -8.30 -0.18
CA ILE A 89 32.32 -8.93 -0.87
C ILE A 89 32.21 -10.35 -0.34
N SER A 90 31.15 -10.63 0.43
CA SER A 90 30.74 -12.01 0.69
C SER A 90 29.65 -12.40 -0.31
N LEU A 91 29.42 -13.69 -0.58
CA LEU A 91 28.32 -14.10 -1.45
C LEU A 91 27.03 -14.19 -0.62
N PRO A 92 25.91 -13.55 -1.05
CA PRO A 92 24.61 -13.70 -0.40
C PRO A 92 24.20 -15.18 -0.40
N GLY A 93 24.02 -15.75 0.79
CA GLY A 93 23.56 -17.15 0.94
C GLY A 93 24.55 -18.11 1.59
N SER A 94 25.84 -17.73 1.74
CA SER A 94 26.86 -18.61 2.36
C SER A 94 26.61 -18.99 3.83
N LYS A 95 25.65 -18.33 4.50
CA LYS A 95 25.31 -18.55 5.93
C LYS A 95 23.84 -18.89 6.19
N ILE A 96 23.01 -19.15 5.17
CA ILE A 96 21.59 -19.46 5.36
C ILE A 96 21.41 -20.95 5.64
N SER A 97 20.71 -21.31 6.72
CA SER A 97 20.46 -22.70 7.07
C SER A 97 19.51 -23.37 6.07
N LYS A 98 19.66 -24.69 5.85
CA LYS A 98 18.71 -25.47 5.02
C LYS A 98 17.29 -25.43 5.60
N GLU A 99 17.17 -25.36 6.92
CA GLU A 99 15.91 -25.25 7.63
C GLU A 99 15.19 -23.93 7.31
N ASP A 100 15.89 -22.79 7.35
CA ASP A 100 15.32 -21.49 6.99
C ASP A 100 14.76 -21.49 5.56
N TRP A 101 15.45 -22.14 4.61
CA TRP A 101 14.95 -22.27 3.24
C TRP A 101 13.64 -23.05 3.16
N ILE A 102 13.53 -24.18 3.87
CA ILE A 102 12.31 -24.99 3.91
C ILE A 102 11.17 -24.22 4.57
N LEU A 103 11.42 -23.61 5.73
CA LEU A 103 10.42 -22.84 6.47
C LEU A 103 9.94 -21.62 5.67
N THR A 104 10.85 -20.94 4.98
CA THR A 104 10.53 -19.83 4.08
C THR A 104 9.64 -20.30 2.92
N GLY A 105 9.97 -21.43 2.30
CA GLY A 105 9.16 -22.03 1.24
C GLY A 105 7.75 -22.39 1.72
N LEU A 106 7.64 -23.03 2.89
CA LEU A 106 6.35 -23.38 3.51
C LEU A 106 5.52 -22.13 3.86
N ALA A 107 6.17 -21.08 4.38
CA ALA A 107 5.51 -19.81 4.69
C ALA A 107 4.92 -19.18 3.42
N HIS A 108 5.63 -19.24 2.29
CA HIS A 108 5.16 -18.73 1.00
C HIS A 108 4.06 -19.60 0.37
N LEU A 109 4.05 -20.92 0.58
CA LEU A 109 3.06 -21.83 -0.01
C LEU A 109 1.62 -21.54 0.45
N LEU A 110 1.45 -21.08 1.69
CA LEU A 110 0.11 -20.78 2.24
C LEU A 110 -0.50 -19.51 1.60
N VAL A 111 0.33 -18.63 1.03
CA VAL A 111 -0.14 -17.37 0.44
C VAL A 111 -1.03 -17.61 -0.79
N PRO A 112 -0.62 -18.40 -1.81
CA PRO A 112 -1.51 -18.84 -2.90
C PRO A 112 -2.83 -19.46 -2.43
N LEU A 113 -2.80 -20.30 -1.39
CA LEU A 113 -3.98 -20.98 -0.88
C LEU A 113 -5.02 -19.99 -0.35
N ASN A 114 -4.59 -18.96 0.36
CA ASN A 114 -5.49 -17.92 0.86
C ASN A 114 -6.05 -17.03 -0.26
N VAL A 115 -5.27 -16.78 -1.32
CA VAL A 115 -5.77 -16.06 -2.52
C VAL A 115 -6.85 -16.88 -3.23
N ILE A 116 -6.61 -18.18 -3.39
CA ILE A 116 -7.61 -19.12 -3.94
C ILE A 116 -8.85 -19.15 -3.04
N LEU A 117 -8.69 -19.17 -1.71
CA LEU A 117 -9.80 -19.12 -0.78
C LEU A 117 -10.62 -17.82 -0.92
N SER A 118 -9.98 -16.65 -1.02
CA SER A 118 -10.66 -15.38 -1.33
C SER A 118 -11.48 -15.46 -2.62
N TYR A 119 -10.92 -16.06 -3.67
CA TYR A 119 -11.64 -16.26 -4.92
C TYR A 119 -12.86 -17.19 -4.75
N GLN A 120 -12.71 -18.33 -4.07
CA GLN A 120 -13.81 -19.27 -3.87
C GLN A 120 -14.92 -18.69 -2.98
N LEU A 121 -14.56 -17.91 -1.95
CA LEU A 121 -15.51 -17.18 -1.12
C LEU A 121 -16.33 -16.19 -1.95
N GLU A 122 -15.68 -15.40 -2.81
CA GLU A 122 -16.39 -14.45 -3.66
C GLU A 122 -17.24 -15.17 -4.72
N ARG A 123 -16.74 -16.28 -5.29
CA ARG A 123 -17.51 -17.10 -6.23
C ARG A 123 -18.76 -17.69 -5.58
N TRP A 124 -18.67 -18.09 -4.31
CA TRP A 124 -19.83 -18.52 -3.54
C TRP A 124 -20.80 -17.36 -3.30
N ALA A 125 -20.30 -16.20 -2.87
CA ALA A 125 -21.09 -14.99 -2.67
C ALA A 125 -21.83 -14.55 -3.95
N MET A 126 -21.17 -14.65 -5.10
CA MET A 126 -21.73 -14.36 -6.42
C MET A 126 -22.89 -15.28 -6.77
N LYS A 127 -22.75 -16.60 -6.60
CA LYS A 127 -23.84 -17.56 -6.84
C LYS A 127 -25.05 -17.25 -5.95
N THR A 128 -24.82 -16.94 -4.68
CA THR A 128 -25.90 -16.54 -3.77
C THR A 128 -26.54 -15.21 -4.19
N ALA A 129 -25.74 -14.24 -4.65
CA ALA A 129 -26.25 -12.95 -5.13
C ALA A 129 -27.16 -13.08 -6.36
N ILE A 130 -26.82 -13.96 -7.31
CA ILE A 130 -27.67 -14.27 -8.47
C ILE A 130 -29.03 -14.81 -8.01
N GLY A 131 -29.05 -15.72 -7.03
CA GLY A 131 -30.30 -16.23 -6.45
C GLY A 131 -31.11 -15.16 -5.74
N HIS A 132 -30.45 -14.29 -4.97
CA HIS A 132 -31.09 -13.17 -4.29
C HIS A 132 -31.69 -12.14 -5.27
N ARG A 133 -30.98 -11.81 -6.36
CA ARG A 133 -31.47 -10.90 -7.41
C ARG A 133 -32.74 -11.43 -8.06
N LYS A 134 -32.75 -12.72 -8.46
CA LYS A 134 -33.93 -13.37 -9.06
C LYS A 134 -35.14 -13.30 -8.13
N ARG A 135 -34.95 -13.70 -6.87
CA ARG A 135 -36.00 -13.65 -5.85
C ARG A 135 -36.52 -12.23 -5.60
N LEU A 136 -35.64 -11.23 -5.59
CA LEU A 136 -36.03 -9.84 -5.39
C LEU A 136 -36.82 -9.30 -6.59
N ALA A 137 -36.41 -9.65 -7.81
CA ALA A 137 -37.13 -9.28 -9.04
C ALA A 137 -38.53 -9.91 -9.08
N GLU A 138 -38.66 -11.21 -8.76
CA GLU A 138 -39.94 -11.91 -8.66
C GLU A 138 -40.88 -11.23 -7.64
N LEU A 139 -40.40 -10.98 -6.41
CA LEU A 139 -41.21 -10.34 -5.37
C LEU A 139 -41.57 -8.88 -5.71
N SER A 140 -40.67 -8.15 -6.38
CA SER A 140 -40.94 -6.77 -6.81
C SER A 140 -41.97 -6.73 -7.93
N SER A 141 -41.93 -7.70 -8.86
CA SER A 141 -42.93 -7.82 -9.92
C SER A 141 -44.33 -8.11 -9.35
N LEU A 142 -44.42 -9.03 -8.38
CA LEU A 142 -45.67 -9.34 -7.65
C LEU A 142 -46.20 -8.13 -6.86
N ALA A 143 -45.31 -7.32 -6.29
CA ALA A 143 -45.72 -6.09 -5.60
C ALA A 143 -46.25 -5.03 -6.58
N SER A 144 -45.66 -4.94 -7.77
CA SER A 144 -46.10 -3.99 -8.81
C SER A 144 -47.38 -4.41 -9.54
N SER A 145 -47.70 -5.70 -9.60
CA SER A 145 -48.92 -6.23 -10.22
C SER A 145 -50.14 -6.19 -9.31
N SER A 146 -49.99 -5.91 -8.01
CA SER A 146 -51.11 -5.81 -7.08
C SER A 146 -51.87 -4.49 -7.32
N PRO A 147 -53.17 -4.51 -7.66
CA PRO A 147 -53.90 -3.31 -8.04
C PRO A 147 -53.94 -2.32 -6.89
N SER A 148 -53.44 -1.11 -7.12
CA SER A 148 -53.76 0.05 -6.29
C SER A 148 -55.28 0.17 -6.21
N THR A 149 -55.79 0.21 -4.98
CA THR A 149 -57.16 0.43 -4.57
C THR A 149 -57.86 1.50 -5.42
N HIS A 150 -58.54 1.12 -6.51
CA HIS A 150 -59.71 1.78 -7.13
C HIS A 150 -60.04 1.20 -8.53
N ARG A 151 -60.53 -0.04 -8.60
CA ARG A 151 -61.61 -0.43 -9.54
C ARG A 151 -62.14 -1.82 -9.20
N ARG A 152 -63.15 -1.86 -8.33
CA ARG A 152 -64.04 -3.02 -8.21
C ARG A 152 -65.06 -2.90 -9.34
N THR A 153 -64.78 -3.51 -10.49
CA THR A 153 -65.83 -3.84 -11.46
C THR A 153 -65.64 -5.28 -11.91
N ASN A 154 -66.65 -6.07 -11.57
CA ASN A 154 -66.92 -7.46 -11.89
C ASN A 154 -66.25 -7.99 -13.17
N ALA A 155 -65.50 -9.09 -13.04
CA ALA A 155 -65.47 -10.16 -14.03
C ALA A 155 -64.92 -11.45 -13.38
N HIS A 156 -65.72 -12.50 -13.43
CA HIS A 156 -65.31 -13.88 -13.18
C HIS A 156 -64.27 -14.29 -14.24
N ALA A 157 -63.06 -14.70 -13.84
CA ALA A 157 -62.22 -15.65 -14.59
C ALA A 157 -60.99 -16.07 -13.78
N HIS A 158 -60.84 -17.40 -13.65
CA HIS A 158 -59.63 -18.20 -13.42
C HIS A 158 -58.64 -17.86 -12.30
N GLY A 159 -58.46 -18.86 -11.42
CA GLY A 159 -57.49 -18.87 -10.33
C GLY A 159 -56.05 -18.67 -10.79
N HIS A 160 -55.50 -17.54 -10.36
CA HIS A 160 -54.08 -17.39 -10.05
C HIS A 160 -54.04 -16.92 -8.59
N ASP A 161 -53.20 -17.57 -7.77
CA ASP A 161 -53.02 -17.24 -6.36
C ASP A 161 -52.54 -15.79 -6.21
N ASP A 162 -53.47 -14.84 -6.12
CA ASP A 162 -53.20 -13.44 -5.83
C ASP A 162 -52.78 -13.34 -4.36
N LYS A 163 -51.48 -13.45 -4.10
CA LYS A 163 -50.90 -13.27 -2.76
C LYS A 163 -51.28 -11.89 -2.22
N ASP A 164 -51.77 -11.83 -0.98
CA ASP A 164 -52.09 -10.58 -0.29
C ASP A 164 -50.90 -9.59 -0.36
N PRO A 165 -51.07 -8.34 -0.82
CA PRO A 165 -50.00 -7.36 -0.91
C PRO A 165 -49.26 -7.13 0.42
N LYS A 166 -49.91 -7.29 1.58
CA LYS A 166 -49.22 -7.24 2.89
C LYS A 166 -48.24 -8.39 3.07
N GLN A 167 -48.59 -9.58 2.58
CA GLN A 167 -47.74 -10.76 2.60
C GLN A 167 -46.55 -10.60 1.64
N VAL A 168 -46.76 -10.03 0.45
CA VAL A 168 -45.68 -9.72 -0.50
C VAL A 168 -44.67 -8.74 0.10
N LEU A 169 -45.14 -7.67 0.76
CA LEU A 169 -44.26 -6.71 1.43
C LEU A 169 -43.48 -7.35 2.59
N LYS A 170 -44.11 -8.24 3.36
CA LYS A 170 -43.44 -9.01 4.43
C LYS A 170 -42.36 -9.92 3.86
N ASP A 171 -42.62 -10.59 2.74
CA ASP A 171 -41.67 -11.47 2.06
C ASP A 171 -40.51 -10.69 1.43
N LEU A 172 -40.75 -9.48 0.90
CA LEU A 172 -39.72 -8.54 0.46
C LEU A 172 -38.78 -8.15 1.62
N ASN A 173 -39.34 -7.69 2.73
CA ASN A 173 -38.57 -7.32 3.91
C ASN A 173 -37.73 -8.49 4.46
N LYS A 174 -38.30 -9.71 4.44
CA LYS A 174 -37.59 -10.94 4.82
C LYS A 174 -36.46 -11.27 3.84
N ALA A 175 -36.68 -11.08 2.53
CA ALA A 175 -35.64 -11.27 1.51
C ALA A 175 -34.49 -10.26 1.69
N GLU A 176 -34.78 -8.98 1.91
CA GLU A 176 -33.77 -7.97 2.21
C GLU A 176 -32.99 -8.27 3.49
N ALA A 177 -33.66 -8.68 4.55
CA ALA A 177 -33.00 -9.07 5.79
C ALA A 177 -32.08 -10.27 5.58
N SER A 178 -32.50 -11.24 4.77
CA SER A 178 -31.65 -12.37 4.36
C SER A 178 -30.43 -11.89 3.58
N ILE A 179 -30.59 -10.99 2.60
CA ILE A 179 -29.49 -10.43 1.81
C ILE A 179 -28.46 -9.74 2.73
N ARG A 180 -28.92 -8.87 3.65
CA ARG A 180 -28.05 -8.19 4.62
C ARG A 180 -27.29 -9.17 5.50
N ARG A 181 -27.96 -10.24 5.96
CA ARG A 181 -27.31 -11.29 6.77
C ARG A 181 -26.24 -12.02 5.95
N THR A 182 -26.55 -12.44 4.74
CA THR A 182 -25.61 -13.14 3.86
C THR A 182 -24.39 -12.26 3.53
N GLN A 183 -24.60 -10.98 3.22
CA GLN A 183 -23.49 -10.04 2.97
C GLN A 183 -22.57 -9.91 4.18
N LYS A 184 -23.12 -9.83 5.41
CA LYS A 184 -22.32 -9.80 6.64
C LYS A 184 -21.51 -11.09 6.84
N ILE A 185 -22.10 -12.25 6.58
CA ILE A 185 -21.41 -13.55 6.70
C ILE A 185 -20.20 -13.58 5.76
N PHE A 186 -20.40 -13.26 4.48
CA PHE A 186 -19.30 -13.21 3.51
C PHE A 186 -18.24 -12.17 3.88
N GLY A 187 -18.66 -10.99 4.35
CA GLY A 187 -17.73 -9.96 4.85
C GLY A 187 -16.84 -10.48 5.98
N TRP A 188 -17.41 -11.16 6.98
CA TRP A 188 -16.65 -11.76 8.07
C TRP A 188 -15.74 -12.91 7.63
N LEU A 189 -16.18 -13.75 6.70
CA LEU A 189 -15.35 -14.82 6.14
C LEU A 189 -14.13 -14.26 5.38
N HIS A 190 -14.34 -13.21 4.57
CA HIS A 190 -13.23 -12.52 3.91
C HIS A 190 -12.30 -11.86 4.93
N ALA A 191 -12.83 -11.19 5.94
CA ALA A 191 -12.01 -10.58 6.99
C ALA A 191 -11.14 -11.62 7.71
N LEU A 192 -11.70 -12.78 8.07
CA LEU A 192 -10.95 -13.87 8.70
C LEU A 192 -9.84 -14.41 7.80
N ASN A 193 -10.12 -14.62 6.50
CA ASN A 193 -9.12 -15.07 5.55
C ASN A 193 -7.98 -14.04 5.41
N VAL A 194 -8.33 -12.76 5.23
CA VAL A 194 -7.37 -11.67 5.09
C VAL A 194 -6.50 -11.53 6.35
N LEU A 195 -7.08 -11.65 7.55
CA LEU A 195 -6.30 -11.63 8.79
C LEU A 195 -5.32 -12.80 8.87
N THR A 196 -5.71 -13.99 8.41
CA THR A 196 -4.82 -15.16 8.34
C THR A 196 -3.64 -14.93 7.39
N ILE A 197 -3.85 -14.23 6.26
CA ILE A 197 -2.80 -13.87 5.29
C ILE A 197 -1.70 -13.05 5.94
N LEU A 198 -2.03 -12.18 6.89
CA LEU A 198 -1.04 -11.38 7.61
C LEU A 198 -0.47 -12.12 8.82
N ALA A 199 -1.32 -12.80 9.59
CA ALA A 199 -0.94 -13.46 10.83
C ALA A 199 0.05 -14.62 10.61
N TRP A 200 -0.12 -15.41 9.55
CA TRP A 200 0.75 -16.57 9.31
C TRP A 200 2.19 -16.20 8.95
N PRO A 201 2.46 -15.33 7.95
CA PRO A 201 3.81 -14.84 7.70
C PRO A 201 4.39 -14.13 8.92
N SER A 202 3.58 -13.40 9.68
CA SER A 202 3.99 -12.75 10.94
C SER A 202 4.49 -13.75 11.98
N TYR A 203 3.73 -14.82 12.23
CA TYR A 203 4.12 -15.91 13.13
C TYR A 203 5.41 -16.59 12.65
N MET A 204 5.47 -16.98 11.38
CA MET A 204 6.65 -17.66 10.82
C MET A 204 7.90 -16.79 10.92
N SER A 205 7.76 -15.50 10.61
CA SER A 205 8.86 -14.54 10.59
C SER A 205 9.43 -14.24 11.96
N TYR A 206 8.60 -14.25 13.01
CA TYR A 206 9.06 -13.94 14.37
C TYR A 206 9.50 -15.19 15.15
N TYR A 207 8.86 -16.35 14.94
CA TYR A 207 9.09 -17.54 15.78
C TYR A 207 9.87 -18.66 15.10
N LYS A 208 9.97 -18.68 13.77
CA LYS A 208 10.48 -19.84 13.01
C LYS A 208 11.63 -19.51 12.07
N ILE A 209 11.57 -18.39 11.36
CA ILE A 209 12.59 -17.99 10.39
C ILE A 209 13.54 -17.02 11.08
N PHE A 210 14.79 -17.45 11.31
CA PHE A 210 15.78 -16.65 12.02
C PHE A 210 16.57 -15.74 11.09
N HIS A 211 16.66 -16.08 9.80
CA HIS A 211 17.38 -15.25 8.84
C HIS A 211 16.55 -13.99 8.47
N PRO A 212 17.01 -12.77 8.80
CA PRO A 212 16.19 -11.55 8.66
C PRO A 212 15.76 -11.27 7.21
N PHE A 213 16.63 -11.55 6.23
CA PHE A 213 16.29 -11.36 4.82
C PHE A 213 15.20 -12.33 4.34
N MET A 214 15.17 -13.57 4.86
CA MET A 214 14.13 -14.52 4.47
C MET A 214 12.80 -14.14 5.12
N SER A 215 12.86 -13.80 6.40
CA SER A 215 11.74 -13.31 7.19
C SER A 215 11.09 -12.07 6.55
N ILE A 216 11.86 -11.06 6.15
CA ILE A 216 11.30 -9.86 5.49
C ILE A 216 10.64 -10.18 4.14
N THR A 217 11.15 -11.15 3.36
CA THR A 217 10.49 -11.54 2.09
C THR A 217 9.12 -12.16 2.33
N CYS A 218 8.99 -13.04 3.34
CA CYS A 218 7.71 -13.61 3.75
C CYS A 218 6.72 -12.52 4.15
N LEU A 219 7.13 -11.57 5.01
CA LEU A 219 6.27 -10.49 5.48
C LEU A 219 5.88 -9.51 4.39
N MET A 220 6.81 -9.18 3.48
CA MET A 220 6.53 -8.33 2.32
C MET A 220 5.44 -8.95 1.45
N ASN A 221 5.60 -10.23 1.09
CA ASN A 221 4.59 -10.94 0.31
C ASN A 221 3.24 -11.02 1.05
N GLY A 222 3.25 -11.41 2.33
CA GLY A 222 2.06 -11.45 3.18
C GLY A 222 1.34 -10.11 3.28
N SER A 223 2.07 -9.01 3.47
CA SER A 223 1.53 -7.65 3.56
C SER A 223 0.91 -7.20 2.24
N ILE A 224 1.58 -7.46 1.11
CA ILE A 224 1.03 -7.15 -0.22
C ILE A 224 -0.28 -7.92 -0.44
N GLN A 225 -0.31 -9.22 -0.13
CA GLN A 225 -1.53 -10.00 -0.32
C GLN A 225 -2.65 -9.63 0.65
N PHE A 226 -2.32 -9.27 1.89
CA PHE A 226 -3.30 -8.74 2.85
C PHE A 226 -4.03 -7.52 2.26
N LEU A 227 -3.29 -6.54 1.74
CA LEU A 227 -3.87 -5.33 1.14
C LEU A 227 -4.66 -5.67 -0.13
N LYS A 228 -4.10 -6.49 -1.03
CA LYS A 228 -4.79 -6.90 -2.26
C LYS A 228 -6.10 -7.62 -1.97
N MET A 229 -6.08 -8.63 -1.11
CA MET A 229 -7.27 -9.44 -0.83
C MET A 229 -8.34 -8.64 -0.07
N ALA A 230 -7.95 -7.70 0.79
CA ALA A 230 -8.88 -6.74 1.39
C ALA A 230 -9.55 -5.87 0.33
N SER A 231 -8.77 -5.33 -0.62
CA SER A 231 -9.33 -4.52 -1.72
C SER A 231 -10.27 -5.33 -2.60
N TYR A 232 -9.90 -6.57 -2.94
CA TYR A 232 -10.72 -7.50 -3.71
C TYR A 232 -12.07 -7.78 -3.04
N SER A 233 -12.07 -8.11 -1.75
CA SER A 233 -13.31 -8.41 -1.02
C SER A 233 -14.22 -7.19 -0.88
N LEU A 234 -13.64 -6.02 -0.53
CA LEU A 234 -14.42 -4.79 -0.32
C LEU A 234 -15.04 -4.29 -1.64
N THR A 235 -14.26 -4.31 -2.72
CA THR A 235 -14.73 -3.86 -4.03
C THR A 235 -15.82 -4.79 -4.57
N ASN A 236 -15.63 -6.12 -4.51
CA ASN A 236 -16.65 -7.05 -4.97
C ASN A 236 -17.90 -7.06 -4.09
N GLN A 237 -17.77 -6.77 -2.78
CA GLN A 237 -18.93 -6.60 -1.91
C GLN A 237 -19.85 -5.48 -2.40
N ASP A 238 -19.29 -4.35 -2.82
CA ASP A 238 -20.05 -3.22 -3.33
C ASP A 238 -20.60 -3.48 -4.74
N LEU A 239 -19.83 -4.11 -5.62
CA LEU A 239 -20.30 -4.55 -6.95
C LEU A 239 -21.50 -5.51 -6.80
N ARG A 240 -21.38 -6.50 -5.91
CA ARG A 240 -22.42 -7.47 -5.60
C ARG A 240 -23.66 -6.80 -5.02
N ALA A 241 -23.50 -5.87 -4.10
CA ALA A 241 -24.62 -5.13 -3.53
C ALA A 241 -25.38 -4.34 -4.61
N GLY A 242 -24.66 -3.66 -5.50
CA GLY A 242 -25.31 -2.95 -6.59
C GLY A 242 -25.96 -3.87 -7.63
N TYR A 243 -25.36 -5.03 -7.92
CA TYR A 243 -25.93 -6.05 -8.80
C TYR A 243 -27.27 -6.61 -8.27
N ILE A 244 -27.36 -6.91 -6.97
CA ILE A 244 -28.58 -7.46 -6.35
C ILE A 244 -29.76 -6.49 -6.48
N HIS A 245 -29.49 -5.19 -6.31
CA HIS A 245 -30.51 -4.14 -6.30
C HIS A 245 -30.74 -3.50 -7.67
N ASP A 246 -30.17 -4.07 -8.73
CA ASP A 246 -30.22 -3.57 -10.10
C ASP A 246 -29.98 -2.06 -10.20
N LEU A 247 -28.97 -1.61 -9.46
CA LEU A 247 -28.67 -0.20 -9.42
C LEU A 247 -28.15 0.23 -10.80
N PRO A 248 -28.68 1.30 -11.40
CA PRO A 248 -28.19 1.79 -12.68
C PRO A 248 -26.68 2.03 -12.61
N ALA A 249 -25.98 1.87 -13.74
CA ALA A 249 -24.55 2.11 -13.85
C ALA A 249 -24.14 3.47 -13.23
N GLU A 250 -25.03 4.47 -13.33
CA GLU A 250 -24.93 5.80 -12.71
C GLU A 250 -24.82 5.83 -11.18
N LYS A 251 -25.25 4.79 -10.48
CA LYS A 251 -25.04 4.64 -9.02
C LYS A 251 -23.72 3.95 -8.67
N PHE A 252 -23.04 3.36 -9.66
CA PHE A 252 -21.62 2.97 -9.56
C PHE A 252 -20.69 4.09 -10.05
N GLN A 253 -21.21 5.04 -10.84
CA GLN A 253 -20.55 6.29 -11.16
C GLN A 253 -20.41 7.12 -9.88
N HIS A 254 -19.22 7.11 -9.31
CA HIS A 254 -18.86 8.20 -8.44
C HIS A 254 -18.34 9.33 -9.33
N THR A 255 -19.12 10.41 -9.38
CA THR A 255 -18.57 11.76 -9.58
C THR A 255 -17.40 11.86 -8.61
N MET A 256 -16.16 11.96 -9.11
CA MET A 256 -14.98 12.27 -8.31
C MET A 256 -15.29 13.61 -7.63
N ARG A 257 -15.97 13.61 -6.49
CA ARG A 257 -16.05 14.78 -5.60
C ARG A 257 -14.73 14.83 -4.88
N VAL A 258 -13.69 15.20 -5.62
CA VAL A 258 -12.41 15.57 -5.04
C VAL A 258 -12.69 16.90 -4.36
N HIS A 259 -12.35 16.99 -3.08
CA HIS A 259 -12.34 18.30 -2.45
C HIS A 259 -11.25 19.11 -3.18
N ASP A 260 -11.66 20.13 -3.89
CA ASP A 260 -10.71 20.98 -4.58
C ASP A 260 -10.08 21.88 -3.53
N ALA A 261 -8.76 21.75 -3.38
CA ALA A 261 -8.01 22.54 -2.40
C ALA A 261 -7.98 24.03 -2.78
N ALA A 262 -8.12 24.37 -4.06
CA ALA A 262 -8.15 25.75 -4.54
C ALA A 262 -9.51 26.42 -4.29
N SER A 263 -10.62 25.73 -4.57
CA SER A 263 -11.97 26.29 -4.34
C SER A 263 -12.58 25.97 -2.96
N ASN A 264 -12.00 25.04 -2.21
CA ASN A 264 -12.53 24.54 -0.92
C ASN A 264 -13.99 24.05 -1.03
N THR A 265 -14.29 23.38 -2.15
CA THR A 265 -15.59 22.76 -2.48
C THR A 265 -15.38 21.35 -3.00
N PHE A 266 -16.42 20.52 -2.97
CA PHE A 266 -16.40 19.24 -3.68
C PHE A 266 -16.62 19.47 -5.19
N VAL A 267 -15.53 19.52 -5.97
CA VAL A 267 -15.63 19.56 -7.43
C VAL A 267 -15.92 18.15 -7.90
N SER A 268 -17.02 18.00 -8.63
CA SER A 268 -17.45 16.74 -9.23
C SER A 268 -16.73 16.57 -10.57
N HIS A 269 -15.58 15.90 -10.59
CA HIS A 269 -15.02 15.39 -11.84
C HIS A 269 -15.86 14.18 -12.26
N GLN A 270 -16.69 14.37 -13.27
CA GLN A 270 -17.65 13.38 -13.73
C GLN A 270 -17.01 12.52 -14.82
N GLU A 271 -15.83 11.94 -14.55
CA GLU A 271 -15.23 10.97 -15.46
C GLU A 271 -15.88 9.61 -15.22
N VAL A 272 -16.77 9.23 -16.15
CA VAL A 272 -17.41 7.92 -16.19
C VAL A 272 -16.37 6.92 -16.70
N TYR A 273 -15.72 6.20 -15.78
CA TYR A 273 -14.94 5.03 -16.16
C TYR A 273 -15.85 3.80 -16.19
N GLU A 274 -16.21 3.37 -17.39
CA GLU A 274 -16.98 2.14 -17.60
C GLU A 274 -16.02 0.95 -17.64
N TYR A 275 -16.25 -0.03 -16.77
CA TYR A 275 -15.45 -1.25 -16.76
C TYR A 275 -15.83 -2.13 -17.95
N GLU A 276 -14.84 -2.55 -18.73
CA GLU A 276 -15.01 -3.56 -19.79
C GLU A 276 -15.73 -4.85 -19.33
N VAL A 277 -15.59 -5.23 -18.06
CA VAL A 277 -16.22 -6.41 -17.47
C VAL A 277 -17.06 -6.00 -16.27
N ASN A 278 -18.32 -6.39 -16.27
CA ASN A 278 -19.27 -6.10 -15.21
C ASN A 278 -19.44 -7.30 -14.25
N TYR A 279 -19.96 -7.03 -13.05
CA TYR A 279 -20.38 -8.10 -12.15
C TYR A 279 -21.66 -8.77 -12.69
N PRO A 280 -21.74 -10.11 -12.71
CA PRO A 280 -20.90 -11.09 -12.01
C PRO A 280 -19.73 -11.66 -12.84
N ASP A 281 -19.58 -11.25 -14.09
CA ASP A 281 -18.65 -11.85 -15.05
C ASP A 281 -17.18 -11.57 -14.72
N ASN A 282 -16.91 -10.59 -13.85
CA ASN A 282 -15.56 -10.28 -13.35
C ASN A 282 -15.02 -11.30 -12.33
N VAL A 283 -15.86 -12.21 -11.82
CA VAL A 283 -15.46 -13.21 -10.81
C VAL A 283 -14.96 -14.48 -11.51
N THR A 284 -13.86 -14.34 -12.24
CA THR A 284 -13.13 -15.47 -12.84
C THR A 284 -11.77 -15.67 -12.19
N PHE A 285 -11.24 -16.90 -12.29
CA PHE A 285 -9.88 -17.16 -11.82
C PHE A 285 -8.84 -16.37 -12.61
N LYS A 286 -9.09 -16.10 -13.90
CA LYS A 286 -8.20 -15.32 -14.76
C LYS A 286 -8.07 -13.88 -14.26
N ASP A 287 -9.19 -13.24 -13.92
CA ASP A 287 -9.19 -11.86 -13.43
C ASP A 287 -8.57 -11.75 -12.04
N MET A 288 -8.82 -12.74 -11.18
CA MET A 288 -8.15 -12.85 -9.89
C MET A 288 -6.64 -13.02 -10.05
N ALA A 289 -6.19 -13.95 -10.90
CA ALA A 289 -4.77 -14.20 -11.13
C ALA A 289 -4.08 -12.96 -11.72
N TYR A 290 -4.74 -12.25 -12.64
CA TYR A 290 -4.25 -10.99 -13.16
C TYR A 290 -4.04 -9.95 -12.06
N PHE A 291 -5.04 -9.72 -11.19
CA PHE A 291 -4.92 -8.78 -10.08
C PHE A 291 -3.86 -9.21 -9.04
N TRP A 292 -3.75 -10.52 -8.79
CA TRP A 292 -2.77 -11.08 -7.87
C TRP A 292 -1.34 -10.68 -8.26
N PHE A 293 -1.02 -10.65 -9.55
CA PHE A 293 0.30 -10.21 -10.02
C PHE A 293 0.37 -8.73 -10.39
N ALA A 294 -0.75 -8.04 -10.68
CA ALA A 294 -0.74 -6.64 -11.09
C ALA A 294 0.00 -5.73 -10.09
N PRO A 295 0.81 -4.75 -10.54
CA PRO A 295 1.56 -3.85 -9.66
C PRO A 295 0.68 -2.75 -9.02
N THR A 296 -0.49 -3.14 -8.51
CA THR A 296 -1.43 -2.29 -7.77
C THR A 296 -2.05 -3.05 -6.60
N LEU A 297 -2.47 -2.31 -5.58
CA LEU A 297 -3.14 -2.86 -4.39
C LEU A 297 -4.66 -2.67 -4.45
N CYS A 298 -5.16 -1.93 -5.45
CA CYS A 298 -6.56 -1.58 -5.59
C CYS A 298 -7.22 -2.44 -6.66
N TYR A 299 -8.12 -3.35 -6.26
CA TYR A 299 -8.86 -4.19 -7.20
C TYR A 299 -9.83 -3.36 -8.05
N GLN A 300 -9.90 -3.70 -9.34
CA GLN A 300 -10.90 -3.23 -10.28
C GLN A 300 -11.28 -4.39 -11.21
N PRO A 301 -12.53 -4.43 -11.72
CA PRO A 301 -12.92 -5.41 -12.73
C PRO A 301 -12.06 -5.36 -14.00
N SER A 302 -11.68 -4.17 -14.44
CA SER A 302 -10.76 -3.97 -15.56
C SER A 302 -9.75 -2.85 -15.28
N TYR A 303 -8.64 -2.88 -16.01
CA TYR A 303 -7.53 -1.93 -15.89
C TYR A 303 -7.10 -1.46 -17.28
N PRO A 304 -6.59 -0.23 -17.43
CA PRO A 304 -5.96 0.22 -18.66
C PRO A 304 -4.85 -0.74 -19.10
N ARG A 305 -4.88 -1.20 -20.35
CA ARG A 305 -3.96 -2.20 -20.91
C ARG A 305 -3.01 -1.57 -21.92
N SER A 306 -1.75 -1.98 -21.89
CA SER A 306 -0.84 -1.74 -23.02
C SER A 306 -1.22 -2.66 -24.19
N THR A 307 -1.13 -2.16 -25.43
CA THR A 307 -1.49 -2.94 -26.63
C THR A 307 -0.37 -3.88 -27.12
N VAL A 308 0.89 -3.58 -26.76
CA VAL A 308 2.07 -4.29 -27.25
C VAL A 308 3.06 -4.57 -26.12
N PHE A 309 3.78 -5.70 -26.22
CA PHE A 309 4.89 -6.05 -25.33
C PHE A 309 6.23 -5.59 -25.90
N ARG A 310 6.89 -4.66 -25.21
CA ARG A 310 8.17 -4.06 -25.59
C ARG A 310 9.31 -4.82 -24.93
N LYS A 311 9.84 -5.83 -25.63
CA LYS A 311 10.93 -6.70 -25.15
C LYS A 311 12.16 -5.93 -24.67
N SER A 312 12.57 -4.89 -25.42
CA SER A 312 13.73 -4.05 -25.08
C SER A 312 13.51 -3.26 -23.79
N PHE A 313 12.32 -2.70 -23.62
CA PHE A 313 11.92 -2.02 -22.39
C PHE A 313 11.96 -3.00 -21.20
N PHE A 314 11.32 -4.16 -21.32
CA PHE A 314 11.32 -5.18 -20.28
C PHE A 314 12.74 -5.60 -19.87
N LEU A 315 13.57 -6.02 -20.84
CA LEU A 315 14.93 -6.49 -20.56
C LEU A 315 15.79 -5.40 -19.93
N LYS A 316 15.65 -4.15 -20.38
CA LYS A 316 16.34 -3.00 -19.78
C LYS A 316 15.95 -2.79 -18.32
N ARG A 317 14.65 -2.85 -18.00
CA ARG A 317 14.16 -2.71 -16.62
C ARG A 317 14.66 -3.86 -15.73
N VAL A 318 14.71 -5.08 -16.24
CA VAL A 318 15.26 -6.24 -15.52
C VAL A 318 16.76 -6.07 -15.25
N LEU A 319 17.54 -5.67 -16.26
CA LEU A 319 18.98 -5.42 -16.10
C LEU A 319 19.25 -4.32 -15.07
N GLU A 320 18.52 -3.21 -15.16
CA GLU A 320 18.61 -2.12 -14.19
C GLU A 320 18.31 -2.58 -12.76
N ALA A 321 17.30 -3.42 -12.56
CA ALA A 321 16.99 -3.97 -11.24
C ALA A 321 18.15 -4.80 -10.68
N PHE A 322 18.75 -5.70 -11.47
CA PHE A 322 19.91 -6.49 -11.04
C PHE A 322 21.15 -5.63 -10.77
N THR A 323 21.43 -4.64 -11.62
CA THR A 323 22.55 -3.70 -11.41
C THR A 323 22.37 -2.91 -10.12
N CYS A 324 21.17 -2.37 -9.87
CA CYS A 324 20.89 -1.62 -8.65
C CYS A 324 20.92 -2.52 -7.40
N LEU A 325 20.45 -3.77 -7.47
CA LEU A 325 20.59 -4.75 -6.38
C LEU A 325 22.06 -5.02 -6.06
N GLY A 326 22.90 -5.22 -7.08
CA GLY A 326 24.35 -5.39 -6.90
C GLY A 326 25.02 -4.16 -6.27
N MET A 327 24.67 -2.95 -6.72
CA MET A 327 25.16 -1.71 -6.11
C MET A 327 24.70 -1.54 -4.66
N MET A 328 23.45 -1.86 -4.34
CA MET A 328 22.96 -1.83 -2.95
C MET A 328 23.74 -2.81 -2.07
N TYR A 329 23.96 -4.04 -2.55
CA TYR A 329 24.76 -5.03 -1.83
C TYR A 329 26.17 -4.52 -1.55
N PHE A 330 26.83 -3.98 -2.57
CA PHE A 330 28.15 -3.36 -2.43
C PHE A 330 28.14 -2.22 -1.41
N LEU A 331 27.15 -1.33 -1.45
CA LEU A 331 27.06 -0.21 -0.51
C LEU A 331 26.86 -0.68 0.94
N ILE A 332 26.06 -1.73 1.13
CA ILE A 332 25.80 -2.32 2.44
C ILE A 332 27.08 -2.91 3.01
N GLU A 333 27.75 -3.81 2.28
CA GLU A 333 28.93 -4.50 2.80
C GLU A 333 30.15 -3.58 2.96
N GLN A 334 30.39 -2.70 1.98
CA GLN A 334 31.60 -1.89 1.97
C GLN A 334 31.52 -0.66 2.88
N TYR A 335 30.31 -0.11 3.08
CA TYR A 335 30.16 1.16 3.82
C TYR A 335 29.21 1.07 5.01
N ALA A 336 28.02 0.48 4.86
CA ALA A 336 27.06 0.42 5.96
C ALA A 336 27.57 -0.47 7.10
N THR A 337 27.99 -1.71 6.78
CA THR A 337 28.44 -2.70 7.76
C THR A 337 29.62 -2.21 8.60
N PRO A 338 30.75 -1.71 8.04
CA PRO A 338 31.88 -1.24 8.83
C PRO A 338 31.52 -0.01 9.68
N THR A 339 30.67 0.88 9.15
CA THR A 339 30.22 2.07 9.89
C THR A 339 29.37 1.66 11.09
N LEU A 340 28.44 0.73 10.91
CA LEU A 340 27.57 0.21 11.97
C LEU A 340 28.38 -0.53 13.05
N GLN A 341 29.30 -1.42 12.66
CA GLN A 341 30.17 -2.13 13.60
C GLN A 341 31.01 -1.18 14.47
N ASN A 342 31.61 -0.17 13.86
CA ASN A 342 32.38 0.85 14.59
C ASN A 342 31.51 1.75 15.48
N SER A 343 30.20 1.79 15.25
CA SER A 343 29.27 2.66 15.98
C SER A 343 28.70 2.00 17.24
N VAL A 344 28.71 0.66 17.34
CA VAL A 344 28.19 -0.08 18.52
C VAL A 344 28.86 0.42 19.81
N ARG A 345 30.19 0.50 19.83
CA ARG A 345 30.97 0.98 21.00
C ARG A 345 30.66 2.44 21.37
N ALA A 346 30.34 3.28 20.38
CA ALA A 346 30.01 4.68 20.62
C ALA A 346 28.62 4.83 21.28
N VAL A 347 27.69 3.93 20.96
CA VAL A 347 26.36 3.87 21.60
C VAL A 347 26.49 3.36 23.04
N ASP A 348 27.32 2.34 23.30
CA ASP A 348 27.56 1.81 24.65
C ASP A 348 28.09 2.88 25.62
N GLN A 349 28.94 3.79 25.13
CA GLN A 349 29.56 4.85 25.94
C GLN A 349 28.66 6.10 26.09
N LEU A 350 27.45 6.12 25.53
CA LEU A 350 26.52 7.26 25.54
C LEU A 350 27.15 8.58 25.07
N ALA A 351 28.19 8.51 24.23
CA ALA A 351 28.93 9.67 23.76
C ALA A 351 28.14 10.38 22.64
N PHE A 352 27.26 11.32 23.02
CA PHE A 352 26.31 11.98 22.09
C PHE A 352 26.99 12.61 20.87
N GLY A 353 28.12 13.31 21.05
CA GLY A 353 28.88 13.91 19.95
C GLY A 353 29.39 12.86 18.95
N THR A 354 29.95 11.77 19.46
CA THR A 354 30.42 10.64 18.63
C THR A 354 29.25 9.95 17.95
N MET A 355 28.13 9.73 18.63
CA MET A 355 26.93 9.13 18.06
C MET A 355 26.36 9.96 16.91
N LEU A 356 26.29 11.28 17.07
CA LEU A 356 25.87 12.21 16.03
C LEU A 356 26.83 12.16 14.82
N GLU A 357 28.14 12.16 15.06
CA GLU A 357 29.14 11.96 14.00
C GLU A 357 28.92 10.64 13.24
N ARG A 358 28.64 9.54 13.94
CA ARG A 358 28.37 8.24 13.31
C ARG A 358 27.07 8.23 12.51
N ILE A 359 26.00 8.83 13.01
CA ILE A 359 24.74 9.00 12.28
C ILE A 359 24.96 9.81 11.00
N LEU A 360 25.72 10.90 11.07
CA LEU A 360 26.08 11.70 9.90
C LEU A 360 26.91 10.90 8.88
N LYS A 361 27.86 10.08 9.31
CA LYS A 361 28.59 9.18 8.39
C LYS A 361 27.68 8.14 7.73
N LEU A 362 26.74 7.57 8.49
CA LEU A 362 25.78 6.59 7.98
C LEU A 362 24.73 7.23 7.06
N SER A 363 24.38 8.50 7.26
CA SER A 363 23.34 9.23 6.51
C SER A 363 23.52 9.19 5.00
N THR A 364 24.76 9.42 4.52
CA THR A 364 25.07 9.47 3.08
C THR A 364 24.89 8.09 2.45
N THR A 365 25.44 7.05 3.08
CA THR A 365 25.29 5.67 2.62
C THR A 365 23.83 5.23 2.65
N SER A 366 23.11 5.58 3.73
CA SER A 366 21.70 5.24 3.91
C SER A 366 20.82 5.85 2.82
N VAL A 367 21.00 7.14 2.47
CA VAL A 367 20.18 7.76 1.42
C VAL A 367 20.46 7.17 0.04
N LEU A 368 21.72 6.84 -0.27
CA LEU A 368 22.06 6.20 -1.54
C LEU A 368 21.40 4.82 -1.67
N ILE A 369 21.47 3.99 -0.61
CA ILE A 369 20.79 2.70 -0.55
C ILE A 369 19.28 2.90 -0.71
N TRP A 370 18.69 3.89 -0.04
CA TRP A 370 17.25 4.16 -0.14
C TRP A 370 16.80 4.59 -1.54
N LEU A 371 17.58 5.45 -2.21
CA LEU A 371 17.31 5.85 -3.60
C LEU A 371 17.45 4.69 -4.58
N LEU A 372 18.46 3.84 -4.41
CA LEU A 372 18.62 2.63 -5.20
C LEU A 372 17.48 1.64 -4.95
N MET A 373 17.04 1.48 -3.70
CA MET A 373 15.90 0.64 -3.34
C MET A 373 14.64 1.15 -4.05
N PHE A 374 14.36 2.45 -3.95
CA PHE A 374 13.25 3.07 -4.65
C PHE A 374 13.25 2.79 -6.14
N TYR A 375 14.38 3.07 -6.80
CA TYR A 375 14.52 2.88 -8.23
C TYR A 375 14.35 1.39 -8.59
N THR A 376 14.94 0.49 -7.81
CA THR A 376 14.86 -0.96 -8.03
C THR A 376 13.42 -1.46 -7.94
N PHE A 377 12.69 -1.11 -6.88
CA PHE A 377 11.34 -1.64 -6.64
C PHE A 377 10.27 -0.89 -7.44
N PHE A 378 10.12 0.43 -7.21
CA PHE A 378 9.01 1.20 -7.75
C PHE A 378 9.18 1.58 -9.22
N HIS A 379 10.42 1.71 -9.69
CA HIS A 379 10.67 1.99 -11.11
C HIS A 379 10.97 0.71 -11.88
N ALA A 380 12.13 0.08 -11.67
CA ALA A 380 12.59 -1.04 -12.48
C ALA A 380 11.67 -2.26 -12.38
N THR A 381 11.43 -2.78 -11.17
CA THR A 381 10.66 -4.01 -10.94
C THR A 381 9.18 -3.82 -11.31
N PHE A 382 8.53 -2.75 -10.85
CA PHE A 382 7.12 -2.52 -11.18
C PHE A 382 6.90 -2.24 -12.67
N ASN A 383 7.81 -1.54 -13.36
CA ASN A 383 7.68 -1.39 -14.81
C ASN A 383 7.92 -2.71 -15.56
N ALA A 384 8.86 -3.54 -15.11
CA ALA A 384 9.06 -4.87 -15.70
C ALA A 384 7.81 -5.75 -15.51
N LEU A 385 7.24 -5.76 -14.31
CA LEU A 385 6.01 -6.49 -13.98
C LEU A 385 4.80 -5.94 -14.74
N ALA A 386 4.68 -4.61 -14.85
CA ALA A 386 3.64 -3.96 -15.63
C ALA A 386 3.74 -4.30 -17.12
N GLU A 387 4.95 -4.28 -17.69
CA GLU A 387 5.16 -4.68 -19.08
C GLU A 387 4.82 -6.16 -19.29
N MET A 388 5.27 -7.06 -18.42
CA MET A 388 4.95 -8.49 -18.46
C MET A 388 3.45 -8.76 -18.42
N LEU A 389 2.72 -7.97 -17.62
CA LEU A 389 1.28 -8.12 -17.50
C LEU A 389 0.51 -7.34 -18.55
N TYR A 390 1.10 -6.43 -19.33
CA TYR A 390 0.41 -5.41 -20.14
C TYR A 390 -0.41 -4.40 -19.30
N PHE A 391 0.01 -4.12 -18.07
CA PHE A 391 -0.58 -3.09 -17.22
C PHE A 391 -0.17 -1.69 -17.71
N GLY A 392 -1.17 -0.87 -18.07
CA GLY A 392 -0.99 0.42 -18.75
C GLY A 392 -0.77 1.61 -17.82
N ASP A 393 -1.36 1.63 -16.63
CA ASP A 393 -1.11 2.70 -15.65
C ASP A 393 0.18 2.43 -14.87
N ARG A 394 1.26 3.11 -15.20
CA ARG A 394 2.57 2.92 -14.58
C ARG A 394 2.96 4.10 -13.70
N ALA A 395 2.01 4.93 -13.29
CA ALA A 395 2.24 6.02 -12.36
C ALA A 395 2.34 5.50 -10.90
N PHE A 396 3.30 4.61 -10.64
CA PHE A 396 3.53 4.00 -9.31
C PHE A 396 4.03 5.00 -8.26
N TYR A 397 4.57 6.13 -8.72
CA TYR A 397 5.04 7.25 -7.95
C TYR A 397 4.93 8.52 -8.80
N LEU A 398 5.02 9.69 -8.17
CA LEU A 398 5.11 10.99 -8.81
C LEU A 398 6.43 11.68 -8.42
N ALA A 399 6.63 12.95 -8.78
CA ALA A 399 7.84 13.73 -8.47
C ALA A 399 7.99 14.06 -6.97
N TRP A 400 8.05 13.02 -6.12
CA TRP A 400 8.14 13.10 -4.66
C TRP A 400 9.39 13.82 -4.18
N TRP A 401 10.45 13.82 -4.98
CA TRP A 401 11.70 14.52 -4.67
C TRP A 401 11.50 16.05 -4.60
N ASN A 402 10.47 16.58 -5.26
CA ASN A 402 10.10 18.00 -5.21
C ASN A 402 9.05 18.31 -4.13
N ALA A 403 8.70 17.36 -3.26
CA ALA A 403 7.69 17.59 -2.23
C ALA A 403 8.06 18.78 -1.33
N GLY A 404 7.13 19.72 -1.17
CA GLY A 404 7.27 20.90 -0.31
C GLY A 404 6.92 20.63 1.15
N SER A 405 6.25 19.52 1.45
CA SER A 405 5.97 19.06 2.81
C SER A 405 6.07 17.54 2.93
N VAL A 406 6.20 17.06 4.17
CA VAL A 406 6.27 15.63 4.47
C VAL A 406 4.95 14.92 4.13
N GLY A 407 3.81 15.63 4.27
CA GLY A 407 2.51 15.10 3.88
C GLY A 407 2.43 14.82 2.38
N ARG A 408 2.91 15.78 1.57
CA ARG A 408 2.99 15.64 0.11
C ARG A 408 3.91 14.48 -0.28
N TYR A 409 5.08 14.36 0.34
CA TYR A 409 6.01 13.26 0.09
C TYR A 409 5.34 11.89 0.21
N TRP A 410 4.63 11.62 1.31
CA TRP A 410 3.97 10.33 1.55
C TRP A 410 2.85 10.03 0.55
N ALA A 411 2.25 11.05 -0.05
CA ALA A 411 1.26 10.88 -1.12
C ALA A 411 1.88 10.57 -2.50
N LEU A 412 3.09 11.07 -2.76
CA LEU A 412 3.75 10.96 -4.07
C LEU A 412 4.71 9.77 -4.18
N TRP A 413 5.31 9.33 -3.06
CA TRP A 413 6.38 8.32 -3.03
C TRP A 413 5.92 6.92 -3.46
N ASN A 414 4.85 6.39 -2.82
CA ASN A 414 4.33 5.05 -3.06
C ASN A 414 2.83 5.15 -3.30
N ARG A 415 2.47 5.44 -4.56
CA ARG A 415 1.06 5.64 -4.93
C ARG A 415 0.19 4.42 -4.70
N PRO A 416 0.61 3.17 -5.02
CA PRO A 416 -0.22 1.99 -4.76
C PRO A 416 -0.71 1.90 -3.31
N VAL A 417 0.18 2.15 -2.34
CA VAL A 417 -0.17 2.14 -0.91
C VAL A 417 -1.00 3.36 -0.52
N TYR A 418 -0.61 4.55 -0.97
CA TYR A 418 -1.35 5.79 -0.68
C TYR A 418 -2.81 5.71 -1.16
N ILE A 419 -3.02 5.26 -2.40
CA ILE A 419 -4.34 5.09 -3.00
C ILE A 419 -5.14 4.04 -2.24
N PHE A 420 -4.52 2.91 -1.87
CA PHE A 420 -5.19 1.88 -1.07
C PHE A 420 -5.74 2.46 0.24
N PHE A 421 -4.89 3.16 1.02
CA PHE A 421 -5.33 3.79 2.26
C PHE A 421 -6.40 4.83 2.02
N LYS A 422 -6.29 5.58 0.92
CA LYS A 422 -7.31 6.57 0.58
C LYS A 422 -8.66 5.92 0.26
N ARG A 423 -8.69 4.90 -0.59
CA ARG A 423 -9.89 4.20 -1.08
C ARG A 423 -10.52 3.26 -0.05
N HIS A 424 -9.74 2.63 0.81
CA HIS A 424 -10.28 1.60 1.69
C HIS A 424 -10.38 2.01 3.15
N ILE A 425 -9.74 3.13 3.54
CA ILE A 425 -9.75 3.59 4.95
C ILE A 425 -10.16 5.07 5.04
N TYR A 426 -9.44 5.98 4.39
CA TYR A 426 -9.66 7.43 4.55
C TYR A 426 -11.07 7.88 4.12
N LEU A 427 -11.43 7.63 2.87
CA LEU A 427 -12.71 8.09 2.32
C LEU A 427 -13.92 7.44 3.00
N PRO A 428 -13.96 6.12 3.28
CA PRO A 428 -15.05 5.53 4.08
C PRO A 428 -15.22 6.20 5.44
N MET A 429 -14.11 6.47 6.15
CA MET A 429 -14.16 7.13 7.47
C MET A 429 -14.72 8.56 7.36
N VAL A 430 -14.18 9.36 6.45
CA VAL A 430 -14.56 10.77 6.30
C VAL A 430 -16.02 10.90 5.84
N THR A 431 -16.43 10.09 4.86
CA THR A 431 -17.83 10.07 4.38
C THR A 431 -18.82 9.56 5.43
N SER A 432 -18.39 8.66 6.33
CA SER A 432 -19.18 8.24 7.49
C SER A 432 -19.33 9.34 8.55
N GLY A 433 -18.48 10.38 8.50
CA GLY A 433 -18.54 11.56 9.37
C GLY A 433 -17.36 11.70 10.33
N ALA A 434 -16.30 10.89 10.20
CA ALA A 434 -15.07 11.09 10.95
C ALA A 434 -14.36 12.37 10.48
N SER A 435 -13.65 13.04 11.39
CA SER A 435 -12.83 14.17 11.00
C SER A 435 -11.64 13.70 10.13
N PRO A 436 -11.22 14.50 9.13
CA PRO A 436 -10.05 14.18 8.32
C PRO A 436 -8.76 13.98 9.13
N HIS A 437 -8.60 14.71 10.23
CA HIS A 437 -7.49 14.52 11.16
C HIS A 437 -7.51 13.14 11.84
N LEU A 438 -8.68 12.69 12.28
CA LEU A 438 -8.85 11.35 12.86
C LEU A 438 -8.57 10.27 11.82
N ALA A 439 -9.08 10.43 10.59
CA ALA A 439 -8.82 9.48 9.49
C ALA A 439 -7.32 9.40 9.16
N SER A 440 -6.62 10.54 9.08
CA SER A 440 -5.16 10.55 8.92
C SER A 440 -4.44 9.89 10.07
N PHE A 441 -4.82 10.19 11.32
CA PHE A 441 -4.21 9.58 12.52
C PHE A 441 -4.33 8.05 12.50
N VAL A 442 -5.51 7.52 12.15
CA VAL A 442 -5.73 6.07 12.03
C VAL A 442 -4.84 5.45 10.95
N ILE A 443 -4.71 6.09 9.79
CA ILE A 443 -3.84 5.61 8.70
C ILE A 443 -2.37 5.60 9.13
N PHE A 444 -1.89 6.68 9.75
CA PHE A 444 -0.51 6.74 10.25
C PHE A 444 -0.27 5.67 11.33
N THR A 445 -1.24 5.45 12.22
CA THR A 445 -1.16 4.39 13.23
C THR A 445 -1.06 3.01 12.61
N PHE A 446 -1.96 2.70 11.68
CA PHE A 446 -1.95 1.42 10.96
C PHE A 446 -0.62 1.23 10.21
N SER A 447 -0.17 2.26 9.49
CA SER A 447 1.10 2.24 8.78
C SER A 447 2.28 2.02 9.72
N ALA A 448 2.32 2.69 10.88
CA ALA A 448 3.39 2.53 11.87
C ALA A 448 3.46 1.10 12.42
N ILE A 449 2.31 0.47 12.70
CA ILE A 449 2.25 -0.94 13.13
C ILE A 449 2.80 -1.86 12.04
N MET A 450 2.40 -1.65 10.78
CA MET A 450 2.91 -2.46 9.67
C MET A 450 4.43 -2.32 9.49
N HIS A 451 4.99 -1.10 9.63
CA HIS A 451 6.43 -0.90 9.54
C HIS A 451 7.18 -1.57 10.70
N GLU A 452 6.63 -1.54 11.92
CA GLU A 452 7.20 -2.27 13.06
C GLU A 452 7.15 -3.79 12.84
N ILE A 453 6.07 -4.33 12.28
CA ILE A 453 6.01 -5.76 11.91
C ILE A 453 7.09 -6.08 10.87
N LEU A 454 7.23 -5.25 9.84
CA LEU A 454 8.16 -5.50 8.73
C LEU A 454 9.64 -5.39 9.11
N ILE A 455 9.98 -4.62 10.16
CA ILE A 455 11.37 -4.43 10.62
C ILE A 455 11.64 -5.20 11.91
N GLY A 456 10.75 -5.10 12.88
CA GLY A 456 10.89 -5.69 14.20
C GLY A 456 10.76 -7.21 14.20
N PHE A 457 9.92 -7.80 13.35
CA PHE A 457 9.76 -9.26 13.34
C PHE A 457 10.99 -9.97 12.74
N PRO A 458 11.52 -9.55 11.58
CA PRO A 458 12.72 -10.15 11.02
C PRO A 458 13.98 -9.96 11.87
N THR A 459 14.02 -8.91 12.69
CA THR A 459 15.13 -8.67 13.62
C THR A 459 14.90 -9.34 14.97
N HIS A 460 13.71 -9.86 15.25
CA HIS A 460 13.24 -10.33 16.56
C HIS A 460 13.31 -9.26 17.67
N LEU A 461 13.17 -7.99 17.28
CA LEU A 461 13.27 -6.82 18.14
C LEU A 461 12.01 -5.96 18.02
N ILE A 462 11.10 -6.05 18.98
CA ILE A 462 9.87 -5.24 19.01
C ILE A 462 10.08 -4.07 19.99
N TYR A 463 11.11 -3.25 19.75
CA TYR A 463 11.41 -2.07 20.57
C TYR A 463 10.58 -0.84 20.17
N GLY A 464 9.88 -0.86 19.02
CA GLY A 464 9.01 0.24 18.62
C GLY A 464 9.75 1.39 17.92
N TYR A 465 11.00 1.21 17.47
CA TYR A 465 11.76 2.29 16.82
C TYR A 465 11.17 2.68 15.46
N ALA A 466 10.73 1.70 14.66
CA ALA A 466 10.07 1.98 13.39
C ALA A 466 8.69 2.60 13.61
N PHE A 467 7.94 2.10 14.59
CA PHE A 467 6.68 2.71 15.01
C PHE A 467 6.85 4.17 15.42
N ALA A 468 7.79 4.46 16.31
CA ALA A 468 8.09 5.80 16.78
C ALA A 468 8.57 6.70 15.63
N GLY A 469 9.46 6.21 14.77
CA GLY A 469 9.95 6.93 13.59
C GLY A 469 8.82 7.35 12.65
N MET A 470 7.80 6.50 12.46
CA MET A 470 6.60 6.84 11.68
C MET A 470 5.69 7.83 12.42
N PHE A 471 5.52 7.71 13.74
CA PHE A 471 4.70 8.63 14.54
C PHE A 471 5.29 10.04 14.63
N PHE A 472 6.62 10.16 14.74
CA PHE A 472 7.32 11.46 14.74
C PHE A 472 7.18 12.22 13.41
N GLN A 473 6.71 11.58 12.34
CA GLN A 473 6.35 12.28 11.11
C GLN A 473 5.11 13.16 11.29
N ILE A 474 4.19 12.85 12.21
CA ILE A 474 2.94 13.62 12.38
C ILE A 474 3.24 15.06 12.83
N PRO A 475 4.05 15.31 13.89
CA PRO A 475 4.50 16.66 14.23
C PRO A 475 5.23 17.36 13.08
N LEU A 476 6.07 16.64 12.33
CA LEU A 476 6.82 17.20 11.21
C LEU A 476 5.90 17.64 10.05
N ILE A 477 4.83 16.89 9.80
CA ILE A 477 3.77 17.26 8.87
C ILE A 477 3.06 18.53 9.35
N ALA A 478 2.75 18.63 10.65
CA ALA A 478 2.14 19.83 11.22
C ALA A 478 3.06 21.07 11.11
N LEU A 479 4.38 20.88 11.20
CA LEU A 479 5.38 21.94 11.04
C LEU A 479 5.59 22.37 9.58
N THR A 480 5.62 21.42 8.65
CA THR A 480 5.94 21.70 7.23
C THR A 480 4.75 22.23 6.43
N ARG A 481 3.52 21.87 6.80
CA ARG A 481 2.29 22.32 6.09
C ARG A 481 2.10 23.85 6.06
N PRO A 482 2.24 24.59 7.19
CA PRO A 482 2.12 26.05 7.15
C PRO A 482 3.21 26.72 6.31
N LEU A 483 4.42 26.15 6.31
CA LEU A 483 5.56 26.68 5.54
C LEU A 483 5.30 26.58 4.03
N GLU A 484 4.71 25.47 3.58
CA GLU A 484 4.30 25.29 2.18
C GLU A 484 3.18 26.27 1.80
N LYS A 485 2.19 26.48 2.67
CA LYS A 485 1.11 27.47 2.42
C LYS A 485 1.61 28.91 2.36
N TRP A 486 2.59 29.26 3.18
CA TRP A 486 3.11 30.63 3.25
C TRP A 486 3.98 31.02 2.06
N ARG A 487 4.78 30.09 1.53
CA ARG A 487 5.71 30.37 0.43
C ARG A 487 5.29 29.85 -0.94
N GLY A 488 4.28 28.97 -1.02
CA GLY A 488 3.83 28.32 -2.25
C GLY A 488 4.33 26.88 -2.40
N THR A 489 3.66 26.12 -3.27
CA THR A 489 4.03 24.74 -3.62
C THR A 489 5.42 24.70 -4.28
N GLY A 490 6.27 23.77 -3.83
CA GLY A 490 7.62 23.60 -4.40
C GLY A 490 8.70 24.56 -3.86
N THR A 491 8.45 25.30 -2.77
CA THR A 491 9.49 26.14 -2.17
C THR A 491 10.58 25.34 -1.46
N GLY A 492 11.83 25.79 -1.61
CA GLY A 492 13.01 25.04 -1.18
C GLY A 492 13.08 24.74 0.31
N LEU A 493 12.47 25.55 1.19
CA LEU A 493 12.62 25.38 2.65
C LEU A 493 11.94 24.11 3.17
N GLY A 494 10.69 23.87 2.80
CA GLY A 494 9.98 22.65 3.22
C GLY A 494 10.60 21.39 2.60
N ASN A 495 11.08 21.48 1.36
CA ASN A 495 11.85 20.43 0.70
C ASN A 495 13.18 20.15 1.42
N MET A 496 13.92 21.19 1.84
CA MET A 496 15.15 21.04 2.62
C MET A 496 14.88 20.42 3.99
N ILE A 497 13.83 20.84 4.71
CA ILE A 497 13.42 20.24 5.99
C ILE A 497 13.10 18.76 5.81
N PHE A 498 12.38 18.40 4.74
CA PHE A 498 12.13 17.01 4.38
C PHE A 498 13.43 16.25 4.17
N TRP A 499 14.34 16.74 3.32
CA TRP A 499 15.61 16.06 3.06
C TRP A 499 16.47 15.93 4.31
N VAL A 500 16.59 16.97 5.15
CA VAL A 500 17.34 16.91 6.41
C VAL A 500 16.74 15.89 7.38
N SER A 501 15.42 15.93 7.59
CA SER A 501 14.75 14.97 8.46
C SER A 501 14.91 13.54 7.95
N PHE A 502 14.73 13.34 6.65
CA PHE A 502 14.79 12.04 6.00
C PHE A 502 16.20 11.45 6.01
N THR A 503 17.20 12.26 5.65
CA THR A 503 18.59 11.81 5.47
C THR A 503 19.37 11.72 6.77
N ILE A 504 19.17 12.64 7.72
CA ILE A 504 20.01 12.72 8.92
C ILE A 504 19.33 12.05 10.12
N LEU A 505 18.07 12.39 10.39
CA LEU A 505 17.43 12.04 11.66
C LEU A 505 16.54 10.79 11.60
N GLY A 506 15.94 10.50 10.45
CA GLY A 506 14.95 9.42 10.30
C GLY A 506 15.59 8.05 10.15
N GLN A 507 15.92 7.69 8.92
CA GLN A 507 16.29 6.31 8.59
C GLN A 507 17.61 5.84 9.19
N PRO A 508 18.71 6.62 9.18
CA PRO A 508 19.99 6.15 9.70
C PRO A 508 19.95 5.93 11.22
N ALA A 509 19.21 6.78 11.95
CA ALA A 509 19.04 6.62 13.40
C ALA A 509 18.28 5.32 13.72
N CYS A 510 17.16 5.06 13.03
CA CYS A 510 16.44 3.79 13.18
C CYS A 510 17.32 2.59 12.85
N ALA A 511 18.05 2.63 11.72
CA ALA A 511 18.94 1.54 11.31
C ALA A 511 20.04 1.28 12.34
N LEU A 512 20.67 2.33 12.87
CA LEU A 512 21.70 2.22 13.91
C LEU A 512 21.14 1.59 15.20
N LEU A 513 19.96 2.02 15.65
CA LEU A 513 19.33 1.50 16.87
C LEU A 513 18.96 0.02 16.75
N TYR A 514 18.31 -0.38 15.64
CA TYR A 514 18.01 -1.80 15.40
C TYR A 514 19.29 -2.63 15.29
N TYR A 515 20.31 -2.13 14.58
CA TYR A 515 21.58 -2.84 14.44
C TYR A 515 22.30 -3.03 15.78
N TYR A 516 22.35 -1.97 16.60
CA TYR A 516 22.97 -2.00 17.92
C TYR A 516 22.33 -3.07 18.82
N HIS A 517 21.00 -3.04 18.95
CA HIS A 517 20.29 -4.01 19.78
C HIS A 517 20.34 -5.44 19.21
N TRP A 518 20.33 -5.59 17.89
CA TRP A 518 20.47 -6.89 17.24
C TRP A 518 21.84 -7.48 17.52
N THR A 519 22.89 -6.67 17.41
CA THR A 519 24.28 -7.06 17.68
C THR A 519 24.45 -7.47 19.14
N LYS A 520 23.94 -6.67 20.09
CA LYS A 520 24.01 -6.99 21.52
C LYS A 520 23.37 -8.34 21.85
N ARG A 521 22.16 -8.57 21.34
CA ARG A 521 21.43 -9.83 21.55
C ARG A 521 22.19 -11.05 21.02
N HIS A 522 22.72 -10.96 19.79
CA HIS A 522 23.37 -12.11 19.14
C HIS A 522 24.82 -12.34 19.61
N ILE A 523 25.50 -11.31 20.13
CA ILE A 523 26.79 -11.47 20.81
C ILE A 523 26.59 -12.13 22.18
N ASP A 524 25.58 -11.70 22.94
CA ASP A 524 25.27 -12.27 24.26
C ASP A 524 24.80 -13.73 24.13
N ASP A 525 24.03 -14.09 23.10
CA ASP A 525 23.63 -15.48 22.80
C ASP A 525 24.85 -16.35 22.42
N GLY A 526 25.82 -15.80 21.66
CA GLY A 526 27.09 -16.47 21.37
C GLY A 526 27.96 -16.70 22.61
N ALA A 527 27.94 -15.76 23.56
CA ALA A 527 28.60 -15.90 24.85
C ALA A 527 27.89 -16.92 25.76
N LEU A 528 26.55 -16.96 25.76
CA LEU A 528 25.74 -17.94 26.50
C LEU A 528 25.95 -19.37 25.97
N ILE A 529 26.02 -19.57 24.66
CA ILE A 529 26.35 -20.86 24.04
C ILE A 529 27.79 -21.28 24.39
N ALA A 530 28.76 -20.34 24.38
CA ALA A 530 30.14 -20.62 24.74
C ALA A 530 30.32 -20.97 26.24
N VAL A 531 29.52 -20.37 27.13
CA VAL A 531 29.50 -20.69 28.57
C VAL A 531 28.80 -22.04 28.81
N SER A 532 27.68 -22.31 28.14
CA SER A 532 26.98 -23.61 28.20
C SER A 532 27.86 -24.77 27.71
N ASN A 533 28.71 -24.55 26.70
CA ASN A 533 29.65 -25.56 26.20
C ASN A 533 30.92 -25.69 27.05
N ARG A 534 31.24 -24.73 27.93
CA ARG A 534 32.33 -24.85 28.91
C ARG A 534 31.87 -25.52 30.21
N SER A 535 30.60 -25.42 30.57
CA SER A 535 30.02 -26.09 31.75
C SER A 535 29.72 -27.58 31.56
N SER A 536 29.88 -28.13 30.34
CA SER A 536 29.63 -29.53 30.01
C SER A 536 30.88 -30.40 29.90
N LEU A 537 32.07 -29.87 30.22
CA LEU A 537 33.26 -30.69 30.41
C LEU A 537 33.24 -31.31 31.81
N PRO A 538 33.29 -32.64 31.96
CA PRO A 538 33.34 -33.26 33.27
C PRO A 538 34.68 -32.93 33.94
N SER A 539 34.60 -32.51 35.20
CA SER A 539 35.74 -32.41 36.10
C SER A 539 36.31 -33.82 36.35
N SER A 540 37.32 -34.22 35.59
CA SER A 540 38.18 -35.35 35.96
C SER A 540 39.48 -34.79 36.54
N ALA A 541 39.56 -34.87 37.87
CA ALA A 541 40.82 -34.97 38.61
C ALA A 541 41.44 -36.35 38.42
#